data_AF-A0A4Y3PCF6-F1
#
_entry.id   AF-A0A4Y3PCF6-F1
#
_cell.length_a   1.000
_cell.length_b   1.000
_cell.length_c   1.000
_cell.angle_alpha   90.00
_cell.angle_beta   90.00
_cell.angle_gamma   90.00
#
_symmetry.space_group_name_H-M   'P 1'
#
loop_
_entity.id
_entity.type
_entity.pdbx_description
1 polymer ?
#
loop_
_entity_poly.entity_id
_entity_poly.type
_entity_poly.pdbx_seq_one_letter_code
_entity_poly.pdbx_strand_id
1 'polypeptide(L)'
;MARTKLKQYVDTITVDQDDLDDLAEAMSDVLKYGVIQMDDNKLANMASLTASVIGIVFNLVRPLSIAVGVVGLVASLSPNLKKQLEDNIRIAIDDMHDTRRFMKRNGYRKAKLEFPFMDYEDIRLITGKGNILRLQDKNGRWEQP
;
A
#
# COMPACT_ATOMS: atom_id res chain seq x y z
N MET A 1 -14.47 -21.28 16.14
CA MET A 1 -14.38 -21.06 14.68
C MET A 1 -13.89 -19.64 14.46
N ALA A 2 -12.59 -19.45 14.18
CA ALA A 2 -12.07 -18.13 13.86
C ALA A 2 -12.59 -17.76 12.45
N ARG A 3 -13.52 -16.82 12.37
CA ARG A 3 -13.93 -16.23 11.09
C ARG A 3 -12.71 -15.51 10.54
N THR A 4 -12.12 -16.01 9.46
CA THR A 4 -11.16 -15.28 8.66
C THR A 4 -11.87 -14.02 8.15
N LYS A 5 -11.56 -12.85 8.74
CA LYS A 5 -12.24 -11.59 8.42
C LYS A 5 -11.50 -10.92 7.27
N LEU A 6 -11.77 -11.38 6.05
CA LEU A 6 -11.40 -10.61 4.86
C LEU A 6 -12.40 -9.45 4.73
N LYS A 7 -11.91 -8.21 4.74
CA LYS A 7 -12.73 -7.00 4.61
C LYS A 7 -12.12 -6.09 3.55
N GLN A 8 -12.91 -5.74 2.53
CA GLN A 8 -12.52 -4.74 1.54
C GLN A 8 -13.27 -3.44 1.83
N TYR A 9 -12.59 -2.31 1.72
CA TYR A 9 -13.15 -0.98 1.95
C TYR A 9 -12.30 0.07 1.25
N VAL A 10 -12.79 1.29 1.25
CA VAL A 10 -12.10 2.45 0.72
C VAL A 10 -11.82 3.39 1.88
N ASP A 11 -10.62 3.94 1.94
CA ASP A 11 -10.22 4.88 2.99
C ASP A 11 -9.28 5.93 2.42
N THR A 12 -9.20 7.05 3.13
CA THR A 12 -8.45 8.22 2.70
C THR A 12 -7.18 8.40 3.52
N ILE A 13 -6.05 8.55 2.83
CA ILE A 13 -4.76 8.88 3.43
C ILE A 13 -4.33 10.28 2.98
N THR A 14 -3.53 10.95 3.80
CA THR A 14 -2.89 12.21 3.43
C THR A 14 -1.40 12.00 3.46
N VAL A 15 -0.75 12.17 2.31
CA VAL A 15 0.64 11.80 2.08
C VAL A 15 1.36 12.94 1.36
N ASP A 16 2.66 13.07 1.59
CA ASP A 16 3.52 13.90 0.75
C ASP A 16 4.21 13.10 -0.36
N GLN A 17 5.17 13.73 -1.05
CA GLN A 17 5.89 13.10 -2.15
C GLN A 17 6.85 12.00 -1.70
N ASP A 18 7.38 12.11 -0.48
CA ASP A 18 8.34 11.16 0.07
C ASP A 18 7.56 9.96 0.65
N ASP A 19 6.45 10.23 1.34
CA ASP A 19 5.50 9.20 1.78
C ASP A 19 5.04 8.32 0.60
N LEU A 20 4.77 8.91 -0.58
CA LEU A 20 4.38 8.16 -1.78
C LEU A 20 5.49 7.27 -2.36
N ASP A 21 6.75 7.70 -2.25
CA ASP A 21 7.90 6.89 -2.70
C ASP A 21 8.09 5.71 -1.74
N ASP A 22 8.10 5.98 -0.44
CA ASP A 22 8.20 4.98 0.63
C ASP A 22 7.05 3.95 0.55
N LEU A 23 5.82 4.42 0.29
CA LEU A 23 4.64 3.57 0.07
C LEU A 23 4.82 2.64 -1.13
N ALA A 24 5.29 3.17 -2.26
CA ALA A 24 5.48 2.40 -3.47
C ALA A 24 6.60 1.35 -3.30
N GLU A 25 7.70 1.70 -2.61
CA GLU A 25 8.78 0.78 -2.27
C GLU A 25 8.30 -0.34 -1.34
N ALA A 26 7.61 0.01 -0.26
CA ALA A 26 7.04 -0.95 0.68
C ALA A 26 6.08 -1.94 -0.01
N MET A 27 5.22 -1.43 -0.89
CA MET A 27 4.32 -2.28 -1.68
C MET A 27 5.07 -3.13 -2.70
N SER A 28 6.16 -2.64 -3.27
CA SER A 28 7.03 -3.39 -4.17
C SER A 28 7.70 -4.58 -3.46
N ASP A 29 8.12 -4.40 -2.21
CA ASP A 29 8.66 -5.48 -1.39
C ASP A 29 7.58 -6.51 -1.03
N VAL A 30 6.39 -6.06 -0.65
CA VAL A 30 5.23 -6.95 -0.42
C VAL A 30 4.90 -7.76 -1.67
N LEU A 31 4.87 -7.13 -2.84
CA LEU A 31 4.64 -7.81 -4.10
C LEU A 31 5.72 -8.86 -4.38
N LYS A 32 6.98 -8.45 -4.33
CA LYS A 32 8.13 -9.28 -4.69
C LYS A 32 8.33 -10.44 -3.73
N TYR A 33 8.37 -10.15 -2.42
CA TYR A 33 8.72 -11.12 -1.40
C TYR A 33 7.50 -11.78 -0.78
N GLY A 34 6.39 -11.06 -0.56
CA GLY A 34 5.18 -11.62 0.02
C GLY A 34 4.30 -12.39 -0.97
N VAL A 35 4.11 -11.85 -2.17
CA VAL A 35 3.18 -12.42 -3.17
C VAL A 35 3.89 -13.34 -4.16
N ILE A 36 4.95 -12.86 -4.80
CA ILE A 36 5.63 -13.60 -5.88
C ILE A 36 6.54 -14.69 -5.30
N GLN A 37 7.50 -14.33 -4.45
CA GLN A 37 8.47 -15.29 -3.89
C GLN A 37 7.92 -16.05 -2.67
N MET A 38 6.97 -15.48 -1.94
CA MET A 38 6.44 -16.02 -0.68
C MET A 38 7.54 -16.31 0.36
N ASP A 39 8.50 -15.40 0.48
CA ASP A 39 9.65 -15.46 1.39
C ASP A 39 9.45 -14.44 2.51
N ASP A 40 8.92 -14.91 3.64
CA ASP A 40 8.60 -14.10 4.82
C ASP A 40 9.85 -13.51 5.48
N ASN A 41 10.96 -14.25 5.51
CA ASN A 41 12.24 -13.78 6.03
C ASN A 41 12.79 -12.63 5.19
N LYS A 42 12.79 -12.76 3.86
CA LYS A 42 13.20 -11.66 2.98
C LYS A 42 12.24 -10.49 3.09
N LEU A 43 10.93 -10.71 3.12
CA LEU A 43 9.97 -9.62 3.28
C LEU A 43 10.20 -8.89 4.61
N ALA A 44 10.38 -9.60 5.72
CA ALA A 44 10.63 -8.99 7.02
C ALA A 44 11.94 -8.19 7.08
N ASN A 45 12.98 -8.63 6.37
CA ASN A 45 14.29 -7.97 6.31
C ASN A 45 14.35 -6.82 5.30
N MET A 46 13.64 -6.95 4.18
CA MET A 46 13.71 -6.03 3.05
C MET A 46 12.64 -4.98 3.08
N ALA A 47 11.51 -5.24 3.75
CA ALA A 47 10.45 -4.27 3.95
C ALA A 47 11.09 -3.01 4.55
N SER A 48 11.46 -2.08 3.66
CA SER A 48 12.17 -0.82 3.94
C SER A 48 11.27 0.18 4.65
N LEU A 49 10.20 -0.35 5.25
CA LEU A 49 9.08 0.33 5.82
C LEU A 49 9.58 1.40 6.79
N THR A 50 9.62 2.63 6.30
CA THR A 50 9.78 3.79 7.17
C THR A 50 8.62 3.76 8.16
N ALA A 51 8.91 4.01 9.44
CA ALA A 51 7.90 3.90 10.50
C ALA A 51 6.66 4.78 10.22
N SER A 52 6.82 5.85 9.44
CA SER A 52 5.77 6.73 8.93
C SER A 52 4.76 6.00 8.04
N VAL A 53 5.22 5.17 7.11
CA VAL A 53 4.37 4.48 6.13
C VAL A 53 3.76 3.19 6.66
N ILE A 54 4.44 2.51 7.62
CA ILE A 54 3.87 1.34 8.31
C ILE A 54 2.50 1.66 8.86
N GLY A 55 2.37 2.76 9.59
CA GLY A 55 1.10 3.14 10.23
C GLY A 55 0.00 3.56 9.25
N ILE A 56 0.35 3.87 8.00
CA ILE A 56 -0.60 4.27 6.95
C ILE A 56 -1.19 3.03 6.27
N VAL A 57 -0.36 2.04 5.94
CA VAL A 57 -0.78 0.86 5.17
C VAL A 57 -1.04 -0.35 6.04
N PHE A 58 -0.28 -0.55 7.12
CA PHE A 58 -0.33 -1.74 7.95
C PHE A 58 -0.83 -1.41 9.36
N ASN A 59 -1.85 -2.12 9.81
CA ASN A 59 -2.31 -2.01 11.21
C ASN A 59 -1.32 -2.65 12.21
N LEU A 60 -0.28 -3.34 11.72
CA LEU A 60 0.74 -4.01 12.52
C LEU A 60 2.02 -3.19 12.60
N VAL A 61 2.56 -3.08 13.81
CA VAL A 61 3.80 -2.32 14.09
C VAL A 61 5.06 -3.17 13.84
N ARG A 62 4.91 -4.49 13.62
CA ARG A 62 6.04 -5.45 13.53
C ARG A 62 6.20 -6.00 12.11
N PRO A 63 7.34 -5.73 11.43
CA PRO A 63 7.61 -6.20 10.06
C PRO A 63 7.45 -7.72 9.87
N LEU A 64 7.89 -8.52 10.84
CA LEU A 64 7.76 -9.98 10.78
C LEU A 64 6.29 -10.44 10.80
N SER A 65 5.44 -9.81 11.60
CA SER A 65 4.01 -10.14 11.67
C SER A 65 3.30 -9.79 10.35
N ILE A 66 3.68 -8.67 9.74
CA ILE A 66 3.20 -8.29 8.40
C ILE A 66 3.63 -9.36 7.39
N ALA A 67 4.92 -9.72 7.37
CA ALA A 67 5.46 -10.66 6.41
C ALA A 67 4.77 -12.03 6.48
N VAL A 68 4.66 -12.59 7.68
CA VAL A 68 4.03 -13.89 7.91
C VAL A 68 2.57 -13.89 7.47
N GLY A 69 1.79 -12.88 7.83
CA GLY A 69 0.38 -12.89 7.46
C GLY A 69 0.12 -12.51 5.99
N VAL A 70 1.00 -11.75 5.32
CA VAL A 70 0.90 -11.54 3.87
C VAL A 70 1.14 -12.86 3.15
N VAL A 71 2.21 -13.58 3.50
CA VAL A 71 2.50 -14.89 2.92
C VAL A 71 1.38 -15.89 3.25
N GLY A 72 0.86 -15.88 4.48
CA GLY A 72 -0.27 -16.71 4.90
C GLY A 72 -1.55 -16.44 4.11
N LEU A 73 -1.90 -15.16 3.89
CA LEU A 73 -3.00 -14.75 3.03
C LEU A 73 -2.78 -15.30 1.61
N VAL A 74 -1.62 -15.01 1.00
CA VAL A 74 -1.31 -15.41 -0.37
C VAL A 74 -1.35 -16.93 -0.54
N ALA A 75 -0.85 -17.69 0.44
CA ALA A 75 -0.89 -19.15 0.43
C ALA A 75 -2.31 -19.72 0.52
N SER A 76 -3.24 -18.98 1.12
CA SER A 76 -4.66 -19.39 1.22
C SER A 76 -5.49 -19.09 -0.03
N LEU A 77 -4.99 -18.22 -0.93
CA LEU A 77 -5.71 -17.81 -2.13
C LEU A 77 -5.61 -18.85 -3.25
N SER A 78 -6.68 -18.95 -4.05
CA SER A 78 -6.62 -19.71 -5.29
C SER A 78 -5.66 -19.04 -6.30
N PRO A 79 -5.10 -19.79 -7.27
CA PRO A 79 -4.17 -19.22 -8.26
C PRO A 79 -4.72 -18.00 -9.00
N ASN A 80 -6.02 -17.99 -9.30
CA ASN A 80 -6.68 -16.86 -9.96
C ASN A 80 -6.74 -15.62 -9.05
N LEU A 81 -7.09 -15.80 -7.78
CA LEU A 81 -7.14 -14.70 -6.81
C LEU A 81 -5.74 -14.16 -6.48
N LYS A 82 -4.74 -15.05 -6.43
CA LYS A 82 -3.34 -14.64 -6.27
C LYS A 82 -2.89 -13.75 -7.42
N LYS A 83 -3.20 -14.12 -8.67
CA LYS A 83 -2.88 -13.30 -9.85
C LYS A 83 -3.60 -11.95 -9.81
N GLN A 84 -4.88 -11.93 -9.47
CA GLN A 84 -5.63 -10.67 -9.32
C GLN A 84 -5.04 -9.77 -8.23
N LEU A 85 -4.62 -10.34 -7.10
CA LEU A 85 -3.95 -9.59 -6.03
C LEU A 85 -2.62 -9.01 -6.52
N GLU A 86 -1.80 -9.81 -7.21
CA GLU A 86 -0.55 -9.35 -7.82
C GLU A 86 -0.79 -8.19 -8.80
N ASP A 87 -1.74 -8.33 -9.73
CA ASP A 87 -2.05 -7.29 -10.73
C ASP A 87 -2.55 -6.00 -10.04
N ASN A 88 -3.39 -6.13 -9.02
CA ASN A 88 -3.91 -5.00 -8.26
C ASN A 88 -2.83 -4.25 -7.47
N ILE A 89 -1.89 -4.97 -6.86
CA ILE A 89 -0.75 -4.36 -6.15
C ILE A 89 0.17 -3.65 -7.15
N ARG A 90 0.43 -4.23 -8.33
CA ARG A 90 1.21 -3.58 -9.40
C ARG A 90 0.57 -2.26 -9.84
N ILE A 91 -0.75 -2.26 -10.09
CA ILE A 91 -1.51 -1.06 -10.46
C ILE A 91 -1.40 0.02 -9.39
N ALA A 92 -1.49 -0.35 -8.11
CA ALA A 92 -1.36 0.59 -7.01
C ALA A 92 0.04 1.22 -6.95
N ILE A 93 1.11 0.43 -7.12
CA ILE A 93 2.51 0.92 -7.14
C ILE A 93 2.70 1.92 -8.30
N ASP A 94 2.24 1.56 -9.50
CA ASP A 94 2.36 2.43 -10.68
C ASP A 94 1.61 3.75 -10.47
N ASP A 95 0.41 3.70 -9.90
CA ASP A 95 -0.41 4.88 -9.60
C ASP A 95 0.22 5.80 -8.53
N MET A 96 0.88 5.23 -7.52
CA MET A 96 1.64 6.01 -6.53
C MET A 96 2.80 6.76 -7.18
N HIS A 97 3.56 6.11 -8.05
CA HIS A 97 4.64 6.76 -8.80
C HIS A 97 4.11 7.84 -9.75
N ASP A 98 2.99 7.59 -10.44
CA ASP A 98 2.34 8.58 -11.30
C ASP A 98 1.86 9.79 -10.52
N THR A 99 1.19 9.58 -9.39
CA THR A 99 0.73 10.63 -8.49
C THR A 99 1.89 11.47 -7.97
N ARG A 100 2.98 10.82 -7.53
CA ARG A 100 4.20 11.51 -7.10
C ARG A 100 4.80 12.36 -8.22
N ARG A 101 4.93 11.80 -9.42
CA ARG A 101 5.45 12.53 -10.59
C ARG A 101 4.58 13.73 -10.94
N PHE A 102 3.26 13.57 -10.86
CA PHE A 102 2.30 14.66 -11.06
C PHE A 102 2.45 15.76 -10.00
N MET A 103 2.55 15.39 -8.71
CA MET A 103 2.77 16.35 -7.62
C MET A 103 4.06 17.14 -7.81
N LYS A 104 5.16 16.45 -8.13
CA LYS A 104 6.47 17.06 -8.35
C LYS A 104 6.46 18.04 -9.53
N ARG A 105 5.82 17.67 -10.64
CA ARG A 105 5.73 18.52 -11.84
C ARG A 105 4.91 19.78 -11.61
N ASN A 106 3.87 19.71 -10.79
CA ASN A 106 2.95 20.83 -10.54
C ASN A 106 3.23 21.59 -9.23
N GLY A 107 4.26 21.21 -8.48
CA GLY A 107 4.66 21.90 -7.25
C GLY A 107 3.73 21.67 -6.05
N TYR A 108 3.02 20.53 -6.03
CA TYR A 108 2.19 20.12 -4.89
C TYR A 108 3.04 19.45 -3.81
N ARG A 109 2.77 19.74 -2.54
CA ARG A 109 3.49 19.17 -1.40
C ARG A 109 2.78 17.96 -0.81
N LYS A 110 1.45 18.00 -0.72
CA LYS A 110 0.64 16.90 -0.17
C LYS A 110 -0.51 16.53 -1.07
N ALA A 111 -0.91 15.27 -1.02
CA ALA A 111 -2.11 14.77 -1.65
C ALA A 111 -2.98 14.07 -0.60
N LYS A 112 -4.29 14.31 -0.69
CA LYS A 112 -5.30 13.53 0.00
C LYS A 112 -5.83 12.52 -1.00
N LEU A 113 -5.52 11.25 -0.77
CA LEU A 113 -5.74 10.15 -1.69
C LEU A 113 -6.71 9.14 -1.08
N GLU A 114 -7.65 8.68 -1.88
CA GLU A 114 -8.56 7.61 -1.53
C GLU A 114 -8.09 6.30 -2.17
N PHE A 115 -7.78 5.29 -1.37
CA PHE A 115 -7.32 3.99 -1.87
C PHE A 115 -8.28 2.87 -1.49
N PRO A 116 -8.43 1.85 -2.36
CA PRO A 116 -9.04 0.59 -1.98
C PRO A 116 -8.07 -0.21 -1.10
N PHE A 117 -8.55 -0.60 0.08
CA PHE A 117 -7.84 -1.43 1.04
C PHE A 117 -8.50 -2.80 1.21
N MET A 118 -7.66 -3.79 1.51
CA MET A 118 -8.06 -5.12 1.94
C MET A 118 -7.44 -5.41 3.30
N ASP A 119 -8.29 -5.63 4.30
CA ASP A 119 -7.87 -6.19 5.58
C ASP A 119 -8.00 -7.73 5.54
N TYR A 120 -6.97 -8.41 6.03
CA TYR A 120 -6.98 -9.84 6.34
C TYR A 120 -6.30 -10.03 7.69
N GLU A 121 -7.07 -10.50 8.68
CA GLU A 121 -6.61 -10.54 10.08
C GLU A 121 -6.15 -9.14 10.52
N ASP A 122 -4.92 -8.99 11.00
CA ASP A 122 -4.35 -7.70 11.43
C ASP A 122 -3.55 -7.00 10.30
N ILE A 123 -3.61 -7.51 9.07
CA ILE A 123 -2.90 -6.95 7.92
C ILE A 123 -3.84 -6.15 7.06
N ARG A 124 -3.38 -4.97 6.67
CA ARG A 124 -4.05 -4.08 5.71
C ARG A 124 -3.14 -3.93 4.50
N LEU A 125 -3.72 -4.01 3.30
CA LEU A 125 -3.02 -3.89 2.02
C LEU A 125 -3.79 -2.94 1.09
N ILE A 126 -3.06 -2.16 0.30
CA ILE A 126 -3.65 -1.39 -0.80
C ILE A 126 -3.79 -2.31 -2.01
N THR A 127 -4.99 -2.40 -2.58
CA THR A 127 -5.33 -3.39 -3.62
C THR A 127 -5.89 -2.75 -4.88
N GLY A 128 -5.41 -1.56 -5.24
CA GLY A 128 -5.81 -0.92 -6.49
C GLY A 128 -5.47 0.56 -6.56
N LYS A 129 -5.93 1.17 -7.64
CA LYS A 129 -5.66 2.57 -7.98
C LYS A 129 -6.22 3.53 -6.93
N GLY A 130 -5.44 4.55 -6.59
CA GLY A 130 -5.88 5.66 -5.77
C GLY A 130 -6.68 6.69 -6.57
N ASN A 131 -7.51 7.43 -5.87
CA ASN A 131 -8.18 8.61 -6.41
C ASN A 131 -7.69 9.86 -5.68
N ILE A 132 -7.21 10.85 -6.42
CA ILE A 132 -6.78 12.12 -5.84
C ILE A 132 -8.03 12.92 -5.47
N LEU A 133 -8.23 13.18 -4.17
CA LEU A 133 -9.37 13.96 -3.69
C LEU A 133 -9.03 15.45 -3.57
N ARG A 134 -7.84 15.75 -3.05
CA ARG A 134 -7.34 17.12 -2.86
C ARG A 134 -5.83 17.15 -3.00
N LEU A 135 -5.29 18.28 -3.44
CA LEU A 135 -3.86 18.56 -3.52
C LEU A 135 -3.53 19.81 -2.75
N GLN A 136 -2.40 19.82 -2.05
CA GLN A 136 -1.90 20.97 -1.31
C GLN A 136 -0.75 21.61 -2.07
N ASP A 137 -0.87 22.90 -2.40
CA ASP A 137 0.20 23.67 -3.02
C ASP A 137 1.33 24.00 -2.04
N LYS A 138 2.40 24.63 -2.54
CA LYS A 138 3.52 25.10 -1.70
C LYS A 138 3.15 26.14 -0.65
N ASN A 139 2.02 26.83 -0.82
CA ASN A 139 1.49 27.85 0.10
C ASN A 139 0.53 27.26 1.14
N GLY A 140 0.29 25.94 1.11
CA GLY A 140 -0.59 25.24 2.05
C GLY A 140 -2.07 25.23 1.65
N ARG A 141 -2.43 25.72 0.46
CA ARG A 141 -3.81 25.77 -0.04
C ARG A 141 -4.23 24.43 -0.62
N TRP A 142 -5.44 23.98 -0.27
CA TRP A 142 -6.02 22.74 -0.77
C TRP A 142 -6.94 22.99 -1.96
N GLU A 143 -6.68 22.30 -3.06
CA GLU A 143 -7.40 22.42 -4.32
C GLU A 143 -7.92 21.06 -4.78
N GLN A 144 -8.92 21.04 -5.67
CA GLN A 144 -9.32 19.81 -6.37
C GLN A 144 -8.37 19.59 -7.54
N PRO A 145 -8.02 18.34 -7.86
CA PRO A 145 -7.17 18.01 -9.00
C PRO A 145 -7.77 18.42 -10.34
#